data_AF-A0A0C9SSQ4-F1
#
_entry.id   AF-A0A0C9SSQ4-F1
#
_cell.length_a   1.000
_cell.length_b   1.000
_cell.length_c   1.000
_cell.angle_alpha   90.00
_cell.angle_beta   90.00
_cell.angle_gamma   90.00
#
_symmetry.space_group_name_H-M   'P 1'
#
loop_
_entity.id
_entity.type
_entity.pdbx_description
1 polymer ?
#
loop_
_entity_poly.entity_id
_entity_poly.type
_entity_poly.pdbx_seq_one_letter_code
_entity_poly.pdbx_strand_id
1 'polypeptide(L)'
;MPAECPNCLRQFKDASSVTWHLSQPRTACHRWQDNLISIAKLLDRHKPPEMQPDSPLSVLMENLSCSSDESFDNPARWNEAAFDWNADVEMEYGGGITPAQSNIIMFNGATKVYQAGETFLDRFNLDTCAPQCGNNIYYPFASRVEWDMAKYLLCSSLSMAKIDEFLELDSIKSLHLSFCTAKDLRGHAELLPSSPRWQYHILMTTPWQTTQVIHLYFCDTLDCIEMLFNHLFFANKLDLIPQRVYETAEHLSHLPAGAMLSRVILSSDKTNIMNMTGGRVAHPLLLSLANIKMEHHNKASNHGFLLAALLPVVEFIHPTKRMQTILNDCLIHKCLDIVLEPLKQAVRLGHMMLDPISNLRLCYTPIAAYIVDTPEALMLACVRGLTSCLTLATFKNFGDPFRHPAQ
;
A
#
# COMPACT_ATOMS: atom_id res chain seq x y z
N MET A 1 11.15 -50.34 1.36
CA MET A 1 12.14 -50.45 0.26
C MET A 1 13.03 -49.22 0.34
N PRO A 2 14.35 -49.34 0.09
CA PRO A 2 15.21 -48.18 0.00
C PRO A 2 14.65 -47.22 -1.06
N ALA A 3 14.52 -45.96 -0.70
CA ALA A 3 13.91 -44.92 -1.52
C ALA A 3 14.95 -43.87 -1.84
N GLU A 4 14.96 -43.38 -3.08
CA GLU A 4 15.99 -42.47 -3.57
C GLU A 4 15.45 -41.05 -3.71
N CYS A 5 16.25 -40.05 -3.33
CA CYS A 5 15.87 -38.66 -3.53
C CYS A 5 15.97 -38.29 -5.01
N PRO A 6 14.89 -37.81 -5.66
CA PRO A 6 14.90 -37.51 -7.10
C PRO A 6 15.82 -36.34 -7.48
N ASN A 7 16.22 -35.51 -6.51
CA ASN A 7 17.02 -34.31 -6.76
C ASN A 7 18.53 -34.50 -6.58
N CYS A 8 18.96 -35.38 -5.67
CA CYS A 8 20.39 -35.64 -5.42
C CYS A 8 20.80 -37.11 -5.52
N LEU A 9 19.85 -38.00 -5.84
CA LEU A 9 20.10 -39.44 -6.04
C LEU A 9 20.67 -40.15 -4.79
N ARG A 10 20.54 -39.53 -3.60
CA ARG A 10 20.92 -40.19 -2.34
C ARG A 10 19.88 -41.24 -1.97
N GLN A 11 20.35 -42.40 -1.55
CA GLN A 11 19.50 -43.49 -1.06
C GLN A 11 19.17 -43.31 0.43
N PHE A 12 17.91 -43.52 0.76
CA PHE A 12 17.35 -43.45 2.10
C PHE A 12 16.69 -44.77 2.47
N LYS A 13 16.54 -45.01 3.78
CA LYS A 13 16.01 -46.26 4.32
C LYS A 13 14.53 -46.48 3.94
N ASP A 14 13.77 -45.39 3.85
CA ASP A 14 12.35 -45.38 3.53
C ASP A 14 11.91 -44.05 2.90
N ALA A 15 10.69 -44.02 2.34
CA ALA A 15 10.12 -42.83 1.71
C ALA A 15 9.94 -41.65 2.68
N SER A 16 9.63 -41.94 3.95
CA SER A 16 9.51 -40.95 5.02
C SER A 16 10.81 -40.16 5.22
N SER A 17 11.97 -40.83 5.17
CA SER A 17 13.28 -40.19 5.23
C SER A 17 13.59 -39.35 4.00
N VAL A 18 13.09 -39.73 2.81
CA VAL A 18 13.20 -38.91 1.59
C VAL A 18 12.38 -37.63 1.74
N THR A 19 11.13 -37.73 2.21
CA THR A 19 10.25 -36.57 2.45
C THR A 19 10.85 -35.62 3.48
N TRP A 20 11.38 -36.16 4.59
CA TRP A 20 12.06 -35.36 5.60
C TRP A 20 13.31 -34.67 5.03
N HIS A 21 14.10 -35.38 4.20
CA HIS A 21 15.26 -34.81 3.52
C HIS A 21 14.89 -33.68 2.55
N LEU A 22 13.79 -33.82 1.81
CA LEU A 22 13.24 -32.81 0.91
C LEU A 22 12.67 -31.60 1.65
N SER A 23 12.19 -31.78 2.88
CA SER A 23 11.63 -30.71 3.74
C SER A 23 12.67 -30.00 4.62
N GLN A 24 13.95 -30.42 4.59
CA GLN A 24 15.00 -29.75 5.35
C GLN A 24 15.47 -28.47 4.63
N PRO A 25 15.34 -27.27 5.24
CA PRO A 25 15.67 -25.99 4.60
C PRO A 25 17.17 -25.81 4.30
N ARG A 26 18.02 -26.69 4.83
CA ARG A 26 19.48 -26.69 4.62
C ARG A 26 19.92 -27.61 3.47
N THR A 27 19.03 -28.38 2.85
CA THR A 27 19.41 -29.26 1.75
C THR A 27 19.25 -28.52 0.42
N ALA A 28 20.23 -28.68 -0.47
CA ALA A 28 20.13 -28.19 -1.86
C ALA A 28 19.01 -28.87 -2.68
N CYS A 29 18.29 -29.82 -2.06
CA CYS A 29 17.18 -30.56 -2.65
C CYS A 29 15.82 -29.93 -2.38
N HIS A 30 15.74 -28.91 -1.53
CA HIS A 30 14.53 -28.15 -1.24
C HIS A 30 14.18 -27.21 -2.40
N ARG A 31 13.35 -27.69 -3.34
CA ARG A 31 12.95 -26.97 -4.57
C ARG A 31 11.53 -26.43 -4.50
N TRP A 32 11.23 -25.63 -3.48
CA TRP A 32 9.92 -24.99 -3.34
C TRP A 32 9.57 -24.06 -4.52
N GLN A 33 10.57 -23.42 -5.14
CA GLN A 33 10.38 -22.52 -6.29
C GLN A 33 9.94 -23.23 -7.58
N ASP A 34 10.42 -24.46 -7.86
CA ASP A 34 10.01 -25.22 -9.05
C ASP A 34 8.53 -25.62 -8.98
N ASN A 35 8.00 -25.85 -7.77
CA ASN A 35 6.59 -26.14 -7.54
C ASN A 35 5.70 -24.91 -7.81
N LEU A 36 6.14 -23.70 -7.45
CA LEU A 36 5.40 -22.46 -7.72
C LEU A 36 5.37 -22.12 -9.23
N ILE A 37 6.48 -22.34 -9.94
CA ILE A 37 6.54 -22.15 -11.40
C ILE A 37 5.63 -23.16 -12.12
N SER A 38 5.54 -24.39 -11.63
CA SER A 38 4.65 -25.41 -12.18
C SER A 38 3.16 -25.04 -11.99
N ILE A 39 2.80 -24.49 -10.83
CA ILE A 39 1.44 -24.01 -10.55
C ILE A 39 1.08 -22.81 -11.45
N ALA A 40 1.99 -21.84 -11.62
CA ALA A 40 1.78 -20.70 -12.52
C ALA A 40 1.55 -21.15 -13.98
N LYS A 41 2.34 -22.13 -14.45
CA LYS A 41 2.19 -22.71 -15.80
C LYS A 41 0.88 -23.50 -16.00
N LEU A 42 0.30 -24.03 -14.93
CA LEU A 42 -1.01 -24.71 -14.98
C LEU A 42 -2.16 -23.71 -15.04
N LEU A 43 -2.02 -22.54 -14.40
CA LEU A 43 -3.02 -21.47 -14.42
C LEU A 43 -3.05 -20.72 -15.77
N ASP A 44 -1.91 -20.58 -16.45
CA ASP A 44 -1.83 -19.95 -17.78
C ASP A 44 -2.52 -20.74 -18.91
N ARG A 45 -2.80 -22.03 -18.71
CA ARG A 45 -3.47 -22.87 -19.74
C ARG A 45 -4.97 -22.59 -19.89
N HIS A 46 -5.56 -21.72 -19.08
CA HIS A 46 -7.01 -21.48 -19.05
C HIS A 46 -7.47 -20.07 -19.48
N LYS A 47 -6.64 -19.28 -20.18
CA LYS A 47 -7.07 -17.99 -20.72
C LYS A 47 -7.94 -18.19 -21.99
N PRO A 48 -9.19 -17.68 -22.07
CA PRO A 48 -9.94 -17.65 -23.33
C PRO A 48 -9.39 -16.58 -24.29
N PRO A 49 -9.64 -16.69 -25.60
CA PRO A 49 -9.03 -15.80 -26.60
C PRO A 49 -9.62 -14.39 -26.58
N GLU A 50 -8.75 -13.41 -26.85
CA GLU A 50 -9.07 -11.98 -27.00
C GLU A 50 -10.07 -11.72 -28.12
N MET A 51 -11.04 -10.83 -27.88
CA MET A 51 -11.99 -10.36 -28.88
C MET A 51 -11.83 -8.85 -29.07
N GLN A 52 -11.63 -8.43 -30.32
CA GLN A 52 -11.35 -7.07 -30.77
C GLN A 52 -12.58 -6.14 -30.76
N PRO A 53 -12.39 -4.80 -30.83
CA PRO A 53 -13.41 -3.83 -30.48
C PRO A 53 -14.20 -3.36 -31.71
N ASP A 54 -15.49 -3.69 -31.77
CA ASP A 54 -16.44 -3.01 -32.66
C ASP A 54 -17.51 -2.28 -31.83
N SER A 55 -17.48 -0.95 -31.92
CA SER A 55 -18.53 -0.01 -31.46
C SER A 55 -19.67 0.01 -32.50
N PRO A 56 -20.93 0.31 -32.14
CA PRO A 56 -21.37 1.70 -31.96
C PRO A 56 -22.33 1.89 -30.77
N LEU A 57 -21.87 2.55 -29.70
CA LEU A 57 -22.65 2.96 -28.53
C LEU A 57 -23.28 4.36 -28.67
N SER A 58 -23.70 4.75 -29.88
CA SER A 58 -24.23 6.09 -30.17
C SER A 58 -25.76 6.22 -30.10
N VAL A 59 -26.50 5.22 -29.58
CA VAL A 59 -27.98 5.22 -29.58
C VAL A 59 -28.60 5.21 -28.17
N LEU A 60 -27.79 5.17 -27.11
CA LEU A 60 -28.31 5.22 -25.72
C LEU A 60 -28.18 6.60 -25.03
N MET A 61 -27.74 7.63 -25.77
CA MET A 61 -27.49 8.96 -25.19
C MET A 61 -28.65 9.97 -25.38
N GLU A 62 -29.72 9.62 -26.10
CA GLU A 62 -30.85 10.55 -26.35
C GLU A 62 -32.10 10.31 -25.49
N ASN A 63 -32.17 9.23 -24.70
CA ASN A 63 -33.34 8.93 -23.87
C ASN A 63 -33.16 9.20 -22.36
N LEU A 64 -32.06 9.86 -21.95
CA LEU A 64 -31.81 10.23 -20.54
C LEU A 64 -31.84 11.75 -20.26
N SER A 65 -32.13 12.58 -21.27
CA SER A 65 -32.36 14.02 -21.07
C SER A 65 -33.80 14.29 -20.62
N CYS A 66 -34.18 13.83 -19.43
CA CYS A 66 -35.22 14.42 -18.57
C CYS A 66 -35.41 13.61 -17.29
N SER A 67 -34.52 13.78 -16.31
CA SER A 67 -34.91 13.71 -14.89
C SER A 67 -33.86 14.43 -14.07
N SER A 68 -34.22 15.60 -13.58
CA SER A 68 -33.50 16.38 -12.59
C SER A 68 -33.45 15.61 -11.28
N ASP A 69 -32.30 15.01 -10.96
CA ASP A 69 -31.92 14.67 -9.60
C ASP A 69 -30.48 15.13 -9.37
N GLU A 70 -30.37 16.28 -8.71
CA GLU A 70 -29.10 16.82 -8.22
C GLU A 70 -28.62 15.99 -7.03
N SER A 71 -27.70 15.04 -7.27
CA SER A 71 -26.72 14.61 -6.26
C SER A 71 -25.58 13.82 -6.90
N PHE A 72 -24.68 14.51 -7.59
CA PHE A 72 -23.41 13.91 -8.00
C PHE A 72 -22.26 14.91 -7.92
N ASP A 73 -21.98 15.39 -6.71
CA ASP A 73 -20.75 16.11 -6.39
C ASP A 73 -20.32 15.76 -4.95
N ASN A 74 -19.65 14.62 -4.78
CA ASN A 74 -18.79 14.42 -3.60
C ASN A 74 -17.80 13.24 -3.80
N PRO A 75 -16.55 13.46 -4.22
CA PRO A 75 -15.49 12.49 -3.95
C PRO A 75 -15.22 12.50 -2.44
N ALA A 76 -15.43 11.34 -1.81
CA ALA A 76 -15.35 11.13 -0.38
C ALA A 76 -14.12 11.79 0.26
N ARG A 77 -14.34 12.68 1.23
CA ARG A 77 -13.29 13.37 1.97
C ARG A 77 -13.07 12.73 3.34
N TRP A 78 -11.83 12.33 3.54
CA TRP A 78 -11.27 11.65 4.71
C TRP A 78 -11.03 12.67 5.84
N ASN A 79 -11.57 12.39 7.01
CA ASN A 79 -11.30 13.18 8.22
C ASN A 79 -10.03 12.64 8.89
N GLU A 80 -8.88 13.31 8.69
CA GLU A 80 -7.63 13.02 9.41
C GLU A 80 -7.79 13.14 10.94
N ALA A 81 -8.77 13.92 11.40
CA ALA A 81 -9.08 14.14 12.81
C ALA A 81 -9.88 12.99 13.48
N ALA A 82 -10.36 12.00 12.71
CA ALA A 82 -11.03 10.82 13.26
C ALA A 82 -10.04 9.74 13.71
N PHE A 83 -8.74 9.92 13.43
CA PHE A 83 -7.67 9.06 13.91
C PHE A 83 -7.10 9.63 15.20
N ASP A 84 -7.30 8.91 16.30
CA ASP A 84 -6.51 9.14 17.50
C ASP A 84 -5.10 8.59 17.26
N TRP A 85 -4.22 9.47 16.77
CA TRP A 85 -2.80 9.18 16.56
C TRP A 85 -2.01 8.95 17.86
N ASN A 86 -2.67 8.98 19.03
CA ASN A 86 -2.07 8.73 20.33
C ASN A 86 -2.28 7.30 20.84
N ALA A 87 -2.84 6.39 20.03
CA ALA A 87 -2.78 4.98 20.37
C ALA A 87 -1.33 4.50 20.25
N ASP A 88 -0.63 4.49 21.37
CA ASP A 88 0.69 3.88 21.51
C ASP A 88 0.59 2.43 21.00
N VAL A 89 1.18 2.16 19.83
CA VAL A 89 1.42 0.78 19.38
C VAL A 89 2.53 0.24 20.26
N GLU A 90 2.15 -0.37 21.38
CA GLU A 90 3.05 -1.15 22.21
C GLU A 90 3.51 -2.36 21.40
N MET A 91 4.67 -2.25 20.74
CA MET A 91 5.39 -3.41 20.25
C MET A 91 5.86 -4.21 21.47
N GLU A 92 5.20 -5.33 21.74
CA GLU A 92 5.65 -6.27 22.76
C GLU A 92 7.05 -6.79 22.41
N TYR A 93 7.99 -6.55 23.31
CA TYR A 93 9.37 -6.98 23.22
C TYR A 93 9.47 -8.51 23.33
N GLY A 94 9.76 -9.17 22.21
CA GLY A 94 10.46 -10.45 22.26
C GLY A 94 11.81 -10.23 22.93
N GLY A 95 12.04 -10.93 24.05
CA GLY A 95 13.12 -10.70 25.02
C GLY A 95 14.48 -10.31 24.42
N GLY A 96 15.10 -9.30 25.05
CA GLY A 96 16.37 -8.73 24.65
C GLY A 96 17.45 -9.78 24.39
N ILE A 97 17.78 -9.96 23.12
CA ILE A 97 19.04 -10.55 22.68
C ILE A 97 20.02 -9.39 22.64
N THR A 98 21.01 -9.41 23.52
CA THR A 98 22.20 -8.55 23.41
C THR A 98 22.77 -8.71 22.00
N PRO A 99 23.02 -7.62 21.24
CA PRO A 99 23.55 -7.76 19.89
C PRO A 99 24.98 -8.27 20.02
N ALA A 100 25.15 -9.59 19.93
CA ALA A 100 26.41 -10.19 19.54
C ALA A 100 26.79 -9.49 18.24
N GLN A 101 27.95 -8.82 18.23
CA GLN A 101 28.49 -8.05 17.10
C GLN A 101 28.16 -8.74 15.77
N SER A 102 27.09 -8.32 15.13
CA SER A 102 26.69 -8.88 13.85
C SER A 102 27.66 -8.31 12.83
N ASN A 103 28.37 -9.18 12.13
CA ASN A 103 29.27 -8.77 11.04
C ASN A 103 28.42 -8.16 9.92
N ILE A 104 28.22 -6.84 9.96
CA ILE A 104 27.55 -6.09 8.90
C ILE A 104 28.49 -6.10 7.70
N ILE A 105 28.18 -6.88 6.68
CA ILE A 105 28.87 -6.83 5.40
C ILE A 105 28.14 -5.82 4.52
N MET A 106 28.81 -4.71 4.21
CA MET A 106 28.31 -3.76 3.21
C MET A 106 28.49 -4.32 1.81
N PHE A 107 27.45 -4.22 0.97
CA PHE A 107 27.59 -4.55 -0.45
C PHE A 107 28.39 -3.44 -1.16
N ASN A 108 29.64 -3.75 -1.49
CA ASN A 108 30.50 -2.82 -2.21
C ASN A 108 29.93 -2.56 -3.62
N GLY A 109 29.69 -1.30 -3.96
CA GLY A 109 29.06 -0.89 -5.23
C GLY A 109 27.52 -0.96 -5.26
N ALA A 110 26.84 -1.13 -4.13
CA ALA A 110 25.39 -0.93 -4.04
C ALA A 110 25.01 0.56 -4.18
N THR A 111 23.74 0.86 -4.46
CA THR A 111 23.20 2.24 -4.50
C THR A 111 23.96 3.18 -5.45
N LYS A 112 24.22 2.72 -6.68
CA LYS A 112 24.83 3.56 -7.71
C LYS A 112 23.91 4.72 -8.05
N VAL A 113 24.48 5.92 -8.10
CA VAL A 113 23.81 7.11 -8.67
C VAL A 113 24.00 7.06 -10.18
N TYR A 114 22.89 6.98 -10.92
CA TYR A 114 22.90 6.93 -12.38
C TYR A 114 22.98 8.33 -12.98
N GLN A 115 22.27 9.29 -12.38
CA GLN A 115 22.28 10.69 -12.79
C GLN A 115 21.79 11.57 -11.62
N ALA A 116 22.12 12.86 -11.63
CA ALA A 116 21.36 13.85 -10.88
C ALA A 116 20.05 14.13 -11.65
N GLY A 117 18.90 13.97 -10.99
CA GLY A 117 17.59 14.35 -11.52
C GLY A 117 16.99 15.55 -10.79
N GLU A 118 15.77 15.91 -11.15
CA GLU A 118 15.05 17.02 -10.51
C GLU A 118 14.28 16.50 -9.28
N THR A 119 14.65 16.92 -8.07
CA THR A 119 13.86 16.62 -6.86
C THR A 119 12.41 17.07 -7.01
N PHE A 120 11.55 16.59 -6.13
CA PHE A 120 10.28 17.24 -5.90
C PHE A 120 10.45 18.76 -5.70
N LEU A 121 11.47 19.20 -4.95
CA LEU A 121 11.71 20.62 -4.72
C LEU A 121 12.19 21.34 -5.99
N ASP A 122 13.01 20.70 -6.82
CA ASP A 122 13.41 21.26 -8.11
C ASP A 122 12.20 21.42 -9.01
N ARG A 123 11.32 20.41 -9.11
CA ARG A 123 10.06 20.49 -9.86
C ARG A 123 9.12 21.55 -9.28
N PHE A 124 9.04 21.66 -7.95
CA PHE A 124 8.27 22.70 -7.27
C PHE A 124 8.80 24.10 -7.60
N ASN A 125 10.12 24.27 -7.61
CA ASN A 125 10.80 25.52 -7.94
C ASN A 125 10.81 25.82 -9.45
N LEU A 126 10.45 24.85 -10.29
CA LEU A 126 10.28 24.99 -11.74
C LEU A 126 8.82 25.05 -12.16
N ASP A 127 7.88 24.89 -11.22
CA ASP A 127 6.45 24.92 -11.51
C ASP A 127 6.02 26.31 -11.99
N THR A 128 4.89 26.36 -12.69
CA THR A 128 4.24 27.58 -13.20
C THR A 128 4.04 28.65 -12.11
N CYS A 129 3.94 28.19 -10.86
CA CYS A 129 3.75 28.98 -9.66
C CYS A 129 5.06 29.47 -9.00
N ALA A 130 6.22 28.98 -9.44
CA ALA A 130 7.51 29.26 -8.82
C ALA A 130 7.92 30.76 -8.82
N PRO A 131 7.69 31.54 -9.90
CA PRO A 131 7.96 32.97 -9.89
C PRO A 131 7.17 33.73 -8.80
N GLN A 132 5.95 33.28 -8.52
CA GLN A 132 5.05 33.85 -7.52
C GLN A 132 5.47 33.43 -6.11
N CYS A 133 5.88 32.17 -5.95
CA CYS A 133 6.42 31.63 -4.70
C CYS A 133 7.67 32.38 -4.20
N GLY A 134 8.50 32.89 -5.12
CA GLY A 134 9.69 33.69 -4.77
C GLY A 134 9.37 34.98 -4.00
N ASN A 135 8.22 35.59 -4.26
CA ASN A 135 7.74 36.78 -3.56
C ASN A 135 6.79 36.43 -2.40
N ASN A 136 6.10 35.30 -2.47
CA ASN A 136 5.15 34.84 -1.48
C ASN A 136 5.15 33.31 -1.36
N ILE A 137 5.78 32.80 -0.30
CA ILE A 137 5.88 31.36 -0.02
C ILE A 137 4.52 30.66 0.21
N TYR A 138 3.43 31.43 0.34
CA TYR A 138 2.06 30.91 0.54
C TYR A 138 1.21 30.91 -0.74
N TYR A 139 1.77 31.29 -1.88
CA TYR A 139 1.06 31.21 -3.16
C TYR A 139 0.52 29.78 -3.38
N PRO A 140 -0.74 29.60 -3.84
CA PRO A 140 -1.64 30.58 -4.48
C PRO A 140 -2.40 31.52 -3.54
N PHE A 141 -2.25 31.38 -2.22
CA PHE A 141 -2.86 32.26 -1.24
C PHE A 141 -2.04 33.53 -1.08
N ALA A 142 -2.66 34.68 -0.81
CA ALA A 142 -1.97 35.97 -0.77
C ALA A 142 -1.11 36.15 0.49
N SER A 143 -1.36 35.38 1.56
CA SER A 143 -0.59 35.48 2.80
C SER A 143 -0.65 34.21 3.67
N ARG A 144 0.20 34.16 4.69
CA ARG A 144 0.14 33.12 5.73
C ARG A 144 -1.23 33.04 6.40
N VAL A 145 -1.80 34.20 6.74
CA VAL A 145 -3.07 34.28 7.48
C VAL A 145 -4.20 33.72 6.64
N GLU A 146 -4.19 34.05 5.35
CA GLU A 146 -5.13 33.48 4.39
C GLU A 146 -4.94 31.98 4.22
N TRP A 147 -3.70 31.51 4.10
CA TRP A 147 -3.40 30.08 4.03
C TRP A 147 -3.91 29.32 5.27
N ASP A 148 -3.71 29.86 6.48
CA ASP A 148 -4.16 29.21 7.71
C ASP A 148 -5.70 29.07 7.72
N MET A 149 -6.43 30.09 7.25
CA MET A 149 -7.89 30.04 7.09
C MET A 149 -8.31 29.06 5.99
N ALA A 150 -7.68 29.14 4.82
CA ALA A 150 -7.92 28.24 3.70
C ALA A 150 -7.71 26.78 4.11
N LYS A 151 -6.58 26.47 4.76
CA LYS A 151 -6.27 25.16 5.31
C LYS A 151 -7.33 24.71 6.30
N TYR A 152 -7.76 25.57 7.24
CA TYR A 152 -8.82 25.21 8.17
C TYR A 152 -10.13 24.85 7.46
N LEU A 153 -10.57 25.67 6.50
CA LEU A 153 -11.78 25.42 5.72
C LEU A 153 -11.66 24.14 4.88
N LEU A 154 -10.54 23.96 4.20
CA LEU A 154 -10.18 22.78 3.39
C LEU A 154 -9.93 21.52 4.23
N CYS A 155 -9.74 21.63 5.54
CA CYS A 155 -9.59 20.49 6.47
C CYS A 155 -10.84 20.30 7.35
N SER A 156 -11.79 21.24 7.36
CA SER A 156 -13.05 21.14 8.10
C SER A 156 -14.06 20.18 7.46
N SER A 157 -15.01 19.67 8.24
CA SER A 157 -16.13 18.84 7.75
C SER A 157 -17.29 19.67 7.17
N LEU A 158 -17.06 20.96 6.86
CA LEU A 158 -18.09 21.83 6.30
C LEU A 158 -18.37 21.45 4.84
N SER A 159 -19.66 21.46 4.48
CA SER A 159 -20.06 21.35 3.07
C SER A 159 -19.64 22.60 2.31
N MET A 160 -19.55 22.51 0.97
CA MET A 160 -19.23 23.67 0.13
C MET A 160 -20.20 24.84 0.39
N ALA A 161 -21.51 24.55 0.49
CA ALA A 161 -22.52 25.56 0.82
C ALA A 161 -22.29 26.24 2.17
N LYS A 162 -21.81 25.51 3.19
CA LYS A 162 -21.48 26.10 4.50
C LYS A 162 -20.21 26.92 4.47
N ILE A 163 -19.25 26.54 3.63
CA ILE A 163 -18.05 27.35 3.38
C ILE A 163 -18.47 28.65 2.65
N ASP A 164 -19.33 28.58 1.65
CA ASP A 164 -19.85 29.76 0.95
C ASP A 164 -20.60 30.68 1.93
N GLU A 165 -21.47 30.15 2.79
CA GLU A 165 -22.15 30.92 3.84
C GLU A 165 -21.17 31.61 4.80
N PHE A 166 -20.07 30.95 5.15
CA PHE A 166 -19.01 31.53 5.97
C PHE A 166 -18.26 32.66 5.25
N LEU A 167 -17.94 32.47 3.97
CA LEU A 167 -17.25 33.47 3.14
C LEU A 167 -18.12 34.71 2.88
N GLU A 168 -19.45 34.54 2.93
CA GLU A 168 -20.41 35.63 2.73
C GLU A 168 -20.55 36.58 3.94
N LEU A 169 -20.04 36.21 5.12
CA LEU A 169 -20.08 37.04 6.32
C LEU A 169 -19.34 38.38 6.11
N ASP A 170 -19.95 39.50 6.50
CA ASP A 170 -19.38 40.85 6.31
C ASP A 170 -17.97 40.99 6.90
N SER A 171 -17.73 40.38 8.07
CA SER A 171 -16.41 40.36 8.71
C SER A 171 -15.37 39.63 7.87
N ILE A 172 -15.76 38.57 7.14
CA ILE A 172 -14.85 37.78 6.30
C ILE A 172 -14.62 38.49 4.97
N LYS A 173 -15.65 39.10 4.36
CA LYS A 173 -15.50 39.92 3.15
C LYS A 173 -14.53 41.08 3.33
N SER A 174 -14.43 41.63 4.55
CA SER A 174 -13.49 42.70 4.87
C SER A 174 -12.01 42.28 4.83
N LEU A 175 -11.73 40.97 4.84
CA LEU A 175 -10.36 40.42 4.80
C LEU A 175 -9.77 40.38 3.39
N HIS A 176 -10.55 40.68 2.34
CA HIS A 176 -10.10 40.69 0.94
C HIS A 176 -9.33 39.42 0.54
N LEU A 177 -9.90 38.25 0.84
CA LEU A 177 -9.33 36.95 0.48
C LEU A 177 -9.19 36.80 -1.04
N SER A 178 -8.22 36.00 -1.47
CA SER A 178 -7.99 35.65 -2.88
C SER A 178 -9.06 34.73 -3.46
N PHE A 179 -9.92 34.13 -2.61
CA PHE A 179 -11.04 33.27 -3.00
C PHE A 179 -12.34 33.79 -2.39
N CYS A 180 -13.43 33.74 -3.18
CA CYS A 180 -14.76 34.20 -2.74
C CYS A 180 -15.75 33.04 -2.52
N THR A 181 -15.49 31.89 -3.15
CA THR A 181 -16.33 30.69 -3.00
C THR A 181 -15.51 29.48 -2.58
N ALA A 182 -16.19 28.47 -2.06
CA ALA A 182 -15.63 27.15 -1.77
C ALA A 182 -15.04 26.49 -3.03
N LYS A 183 -15.61 26.80 -4.21
CA LYS A 183 -15.10 26.34 -5.49
C LYS A 183 -13.76 27.01 -5.83
N ASP A 184 -13.66 28.33 -5.65
CA ASP A 184 -12.41 29.07 -5.89
C ASP A 184 -11.32 28.61 -4.93
N LEU A 185 -11.68 28.43 -3.65
CA LEU A 185 -10.78 27.88 -2.63
C LEU A 185 -10.22 26.51 -3.02
N ARG A 186 -11.06 25.61 -3.56
CA ARG A 186 -10.61 24.32 -4.08
C ARG A 186 -9.75 24.46 -5.34
N GLY A 187 -10.12 25.34 -6.25
CA GLY A 187 -9.32 25.64 -7.44
C GLY A 187 -7.91 26.14 -7.08
N HIS A 188 -7.79 26.96 -6.03
CA HIS A 188 -6.49 27.35 -5.49
C HIS A 188 -5.75 26.14 -4.89
N ALA A 189 -6.41 25.28 -4.12
CA ALA A 189 -5.77 24.08 -3.60
C ALA A 189 -5.29 23.13 -4.71
N GLU A 190 -5.97 23.08 -5.85
CA GLU A 190 -5.59 22.26 -7.02
C GLU A 190 -4.35 22.78 -7.76
N LEU A 191 -3.95 24.05 -7.54
CA LEU A 191 -2.67 24.59 -8.03
C LEU A 191 -1.47 24.13 -7.20
N LEU A 192 -1.70 23.56 -6.02
CA LEU A 192 -0.63 23.00 -5.20
C LEU A 192 -0.11 21.69 -5.85
N PRO A 193 1.14 21.28 -5.54
CA PRO A 193 1.70 20.04 -6.07
C PRO A 193 0.78 18.85 -5.84
N SER A 194 0.53 18.10 -6.90
CA SER A 194 -0.39 16.97 -6.85
C SER A 194 0.18 15.82 -6.01
N SER A 195 -0.63 15.31 -5.09
CA SER A 195 -0.44 14.01 -4.45
C SER A 195 -0.75 12.86 -5.41
N PRO A 196 -0.37 11.60 -5.09
CA PRO A 196 -0.80 10.42 -5.83
C PRO A 196 -2.31 10.44 -6.07
N ARG A 197 -2.72 10.28 -7.33
CA ARG A 197 -4.11 10.46 -7.73
C ARG A 197 -4.94 9.25 -7.32
N TRP A 198 -6.07 9.52 -6.69
CA TRP A 198 -7.08 8.52 -6.39
C TRP A 198 -7.78 8.04 -7.66
N GLN A 199 -7.86 6.74 -7.79
CA GLN A 199 -8.52 6.00 -8.85
C GLN A 199 -9.59 5.10 -8.23
N TYR A 200 -10.50 4.59 -9.05
CA TYR A 200 -11.41 3.54 -8.62
C TYR A 200 -11.58 2.46 -9.69
N HIS A 201 -11.80 1.24 -9.23
CA HIS A 201 -12.18 0.09 -10.05
C HIS A 201 -13.46 -0.53 -9.53
N ILE A 202 -14.39 -0.83 -10.44
CA ILE A 202 -15.60 -1.59 -10.13
C ILE A 202 -15.28 -3.06 -10.34
N LEU A 203 -15.41 -3.86 -9.27
CA LEU A 203 -15.09 -5.29 -9.31
C LEU A 203 -16.34 -6.12 -9.57
N MET A 204 -16.26 -6.95 -10.62
CA MET A 204 -17.26 -7.98 -10.91
C MET A 204 -16.92 -9.28 -10.17
N THR A 205 -17.90 -9.85 -9.49
CA THR A 205 -17.79 -11.11 -8.73
C THR A 205 -18.58 -12.27 -9.33
N THR A 206 -18.99 -12.19 -10.60
CA THR A 206 -19.74 -13.26 -11.28
C THR A 206 -19.02 -14.62 -11.15
N PRO A 207 -19.71 -15.69 -10.74
CA PRO A 207 -21.16 -15.87 -10.58
C PRO A 207 -21.75 -15.47 -9.21
N TRP A 208 -20.95 -14.92 -8.29
CA TRP A 208 -21.36 -14.63 -6.91
C TRP A 208 -21.99 -13.24 -6.78
N GLN A 209 -23.15 -13.19 -6.13
CA GLN A 209 -23.87 -11.94 -5.88
C GLN A 209 -23.42 -11.31 -4.56
N THR A 210 -23.34 -9.98 -4.55
CA THR A 210 -23.10 -9.16 -3.35
C THR A 210 -24.30 -8.24 -3.11
N THR A 211 -24.46 -7.79 -1.87
CA THR A 211 -25.52 -6.84 -1.51
C THR A 211 -25.34 -5.47 -2.20
N GLN A 212 -24.11 -5.13 -2.59
CA GLN A 212 -23.74 -3.82 -3.13
C GLN A 212 -22.73 -3.99 -4.27
N VAL A 213 -22.66 -2.99 -5.15
CA VAL A 213 -21.58 -2.87 -6.15
C VAL A 213 -20.26 -2.66 -5.41
N ILE A 214 -19.23 -3.40 -5.83
CA ILE A 214 -17.92 -3.38 -5.18
C ILE A 214 -17.05 -2.30 -5.84
N HIS A 215 -16.77 -1.24 -5.08
CA HIS A 215 -15.84 -0.20 -5.49
C HIS A 215 -14.52 -0.36 -4.72
N LEU A 216 -13.42 -0.52 -5.45
CA LEU A 216 -12.07 -0.43 -4.92
C LEU A 216 -11.52 0.95 -5.24
N TYR A 217 -11.16 1.73 -4.23
CA TYR A 217 -10.50 3.02 -4.39
C TYR A 217 -9.03 2.89 -4.02
N PHE A 218 -8.12 3.41 -4.84
CA PHE A 218 -6.69 3.27 -4.64
C PHE A 218 -5.88 4.35 -5.36
N CYS A 219 -4.67 4.61 -4.88
CA CYS A 219 -3.64 5.37 -5.57
C CYS A 219 -2.64 4.42 -6.21
N ASP A 220 -1.90 4.91 -7.21
CA ASP A 220 -0.75 4.16 -7.71
C ASP A 220 0.28 4.00 -6.57
N THR A 221 0.58 2.75 -6.21
CA THR A 221 1.45 2.44 -5.08
C THR A 221 2.90 2.83 -5.33
N LEU A 222 3.33 2.88 -6.59
CA LEU A 222 4.67 3.32 -6.97
C LEU A 222 4.78 4.85 -6.82
N ASP A 223 3.75 5.60 -7.22
CA ASP A 223 3.68 7.05 -6.97
C ASP A 223 3.72 7.36 -5.46
N CYS A 224 3.01 6.56 -4.64
CA CYS A 224 3.08 6.68 -3.18
C CYS A 224 4.51 6.43 -2.65
N ILE A 225 5.18 5.37 -3.13
CA ILE A 225 6.56 5.09 -2.75
C ILE A 225 7.51 6.20 -3.18
N GLU A 226 7.41 6.69 -4.41
CA GLU A 226 8.23 7.79 -4.91
C GLU A 226 8.04 9.06 -4.09
N MET A 227 6.79 9.38 -3.72
CA MET A 227 6.49 10.53 -2.89
C MET A 227 7.18 10.42 -1.53
N LEU A 228 7.10 9.26 -0.85
CA LEU A 228 7.82 9.04 0.41
C LEU A 228 9.34 9.08 0.21
N PHE A 229 9.83 8.46 -0.86
CA PHE A 229 11.25 8.31 -1.12
C PHE A 229 11.93 9.64 -1.46
N ASN A 230 11.25 10.55 -2.17
CA ASN A 230 11.75 11.88 -2.55
C ASN A 230 11.49 12.94 -1.46
N HIS A 231 10.77 12.60 -0.39
CA HIS A 231 10.37 13.60 0.60
C HIS A 231 11.59 14.13 1.38
N LEU A 232 11.84 15.45 1.27
CA LEU A 232 13.03 16.13 1.82
C LEU A 232 13.25 15.89 3.31
N PHE A 233 12.17 15.76 4.09
CA PHE A 233 12.27 15.47 5.51
C PHE A 233 13.11 14.22 5.80
N PHE A 234 13.20 13.26 4.86
CA PHE A 234 13.91 12.00 4.99
C PHE A 234 15.34 11.99 4.40
N ALA A 235 15.86 13.11 3.87
CA ALA A 235 17.17 13.17 3.18
C ALA A 235 18.34 12.50 3.93
N ASN A 236 18.37 12.57 5.26
CA ASN A 236 19.41 11.95 6.11
C ASN A 236 18.86 10.84 7.04
N LYS A 237 17.63 10.41 6.77
CA LYS A 237 16.87 9.47 7.59
C LYS A 237 16.54 8.18 6.85
N LEU A 238 17.04 8.02 5.62
CA LEU A 238 16.90 6.80 4.83
C LEU A 238 18.20 5.99 4.87
N ASP A 239 18.08 4.72 5.21
CA ASP A 239 19.12 3.72 5.08
C ASP A 239 19.07 3.16 3.65
N LEU A 240 19.88 3.75 2.76
CA LEU A 240 19.89 3.40 1.35
C LEU A 240 20.74 2.15 1.07
N ILE A 241 21.80 1.95 1.86
CA ILE A 241 22.78 0.90 1.59
C ILE A 241 22.26 -0.43 2.13
N PRO A 242 22.09 -1.46 1.29
CA PRO A 242 21.67 -2.78 1.77
C PRO A 242 22.75 -3.36 2.68
N GLN A 243 22.36 -3.67 3.91
CA GLN A 243 23.20 -4.33 4.90
C GLN A 243 22.81 -5.80 4.98
N ARG A 244 23.79 -6.69 4.89
CA ARG A 244 23.58 -8.11 5.16
C ARG A 244 23.72 -8.33 6.67
N VAL A 245 22.58 -8.45 7.35
CA VAL A 245 22.54 -8.87 8.76
C VAL A 245 22.23 -10.37 8.76
N TYR A 246 23.21 -11.20 9.11
CA TYR A 246 23.02 -12.64 9.18
C TYR A 246 22.25 -13.01 10.45
N GLU A 247 21.15 -13.77 10.31
CA GLU A 247 20.75 -14.73 11.35
C GLU A 247 19.93 -15.93 10.84
N THR A 248 19.30 -15.88 9.66
CA THR A 248 18.79 -17.10 8.98
C THR A 248 18.56 -16.88 7.49
N ALA A 249 18.62 -17.97 6.72
CA ALA A 249 18.84 -17.98 5.27
C ALA A 249 17.58 -17.67 4.45
N GLU A 250 17.26 -16.39 4.28
CA GLU A 250 16.47 -15.94 3.12
C GLU A 250 17.39 -15.17 2.17
N HIS A 251 17.78 -15.83 1.08
CA HIS A 251 18.50 -15.19 0.00
C HIS A 251 17.49 -14.33 -0.79
N LEU A 252 17.46 -13.02 -0.52
CA LEU A 252 17.09 -12.07 -1.57
C LEU A 252 18.10 -12.26 -2.69
N SER A 253 17.66 -12.96 -3.73
CA SER A 253 18.37 -13.28 -4.95
C SER A 253 19.13 -12.06 -5.49
N HIS A 254 20.37 -12.33 -5.93
CA HIS A 254 21.35 -11.40 -6.50
C HIS A 254 20.76 -10.11 -7.10
N LEU A 255 20.74 -9.04 -6.31
CA LEU A 255 20.48 -7.70 -6.83
C LEU A 255 21.55 -7.35 -7.87
N PRO A 256 21.19 -6.69 -8.99
CA PRO A 256 22.19 -6.18 -9.92
C PRO A 256 23.19 -5.25 -9.21
N ALA A 257 24.44 -5.25 -9.68
CA ALA A 257 25.43 -4.32 -9.16
C ALA A 257 24.92 -2.87 -9.31
N GLY A 258 25.03 -2.06 -8.26
CA GLY A 258 24.51 -0.69 -8.24
C GLY A 258 23.05 -0.54 -7.86
N ALA A 259 22.28 -1.62 -7.71
CA ALA A 259 20.88 -1.53 -7.31
C ALA A 259 20.71 -1.19 -5.81
N MET A 260 19.55 -0.61 -5.49
CA MET A 260 19.06 -0.32 -4.15
C MET A 260 17.81 -1.16 -3.88
N LEU A 261 17.61 -1.54 -2.62
CA LEU A 261 16.39 -2.21 -2.18
C LEU A 261 15.58 -1.24 -1.30
N SER A 262 14.39 -0.90 -1.79
CA SER A 262 13.44 0.02 -1.18
C SER A 262 12.28 -0.78 -0.59
N ARG A 263 12.46 -1.27 0.64
CA ARG A 263 11.54 -2.22 1.27
C ARG A 263 10.21 -1.57 1.59
N VAL A 264 9.13 -2.17 1.14
CA VAL A 264 7.77 -1.68 1.39
C VAL A 264 7.21 -2.34 2.65
N ILE A 265 6.67 -1.54 3.56
CA ILE A 265 5.87 -2.00 4.70
C ILE A 265 4.42 -1.69 4.37
N LEU A 266 3.56 -2.70 4.45
CA LEU A 266 2.11 -2.55 4.38
C LEU A 266 1.54 -2.55 5.79
N SER A 267 0.43 -1.83 5.98
CA SER A 267 -0.37 -1.93 7.19
C SER A 267 -1.85 -1.86 6.82
N SER A 268 -2.70 -2.59 7.51
CA SER A 268 -4.14 -2.55 7.31
C SER A 268 -4.84 -2.82 8.62
N ASP A 269 -5.80 -1.96 8.95
CA ASP A 269 -6.69 -2.13 10.08
C ASP A 269 -8.12 -1.80 9.65
N LYS A 270 -9.11 -2.57 10.12
CA LYS A 270 -10.50 -2.35 9.75
C LYS A 270 -11.01 -1.07 10.39
N THR A 271 -11.37 -0.08 9.57
CA THR A 271 -11.90 1.19 10.08
C THR A 271 -13.29 1.49 9.52
N ASN A 272 -14.14 2.04 10.38
CA ASN A 272 -15.43 2.58 9.96
C ASN A 272 -15.20 3.94 9.32
N ILE A 273 -15.46 4.06 8.02
CA ILE A 273 -15.08 5.27 7.26
C ILE A 273 -16.00 6.45 7.59
N MET A 274 -17.29 6.24 7.90
CA MET A 274 -18.19 7.29 8.40
C MET A 274 -19.47 6.72 9.05
N ASN A 275 -19.85 7.28 10.21
CA ASN A 275 -21.17 7.09 10.84
C ASN A 275 -22.30 7.90 10.16
N MET A 276 -22.00 8.82 9.23
CA MET A 276 -22.95 9.83 8.72
C MET A 276 -23.36 9.64 7.24
N THR A 277 -22.79 8.69 6.51
CA THR A 277 -23.09 8.41 5.09
C THR A 277 -23.31 6.92 4.82
N GLY A 278 -24.17 6.31 5.64
CA GLY A 278 -24.72 4.99 5.36
C GLY A 278 -23.85 3.79 5.79
N GLY A 279 -22.96 3.96 6.78
CA GLY A 279 -22.30 2.84 7.45
C GLY A 279 -21.33 2.04 6.59
N ARG A 280 -20.68 2.66 5.60
CA ARG A 280 -19.67 1.98 4.76
C ARG A 280 -18.38 1.75 5.57
N VAL A 281 -17.92 0.51 5.55
CA VAL A 281 -16.70 0.04 6.20
C VAL A 281 -15.70 -0.35 5.12
N ALA A 282 -14.42 -0.01 5.28
CA ALA A 282 -13.35 -0.55 4.44
C ALA A 282 -12.10 -0.76 5.29
N HIS A 283 -11.16 -1.56 4.79
CA HIS A 283 -9.84 -1.65 5.40
C HIS A 283 -8.90 -0.67 4.67
N PRO A 284 -8.49 0.46 5.28
CA PRO A 284 -7.42 1.29 4.76
C PRO A 284 -6.12 0.48 4.63
N LEU A 285 -5.59 0.43 3.42
CA LEU A 285 -4.26 -0.09 3.15
C LEU A 285 -3.26 1.07 3.20
N LEU A 286 -2.47 1.09 4.26
CA LEU A 286 -1.36 2.01 4.45
C LEU A 286 -0.06 1.40 3.92
N LEU A 287 0.85 2.25 3.47
CA LEU A 287 2.11 1.87 2.86
C LEU A 287 3.23 2.80 3.28
N SER A 288 4.40 2.24 3.53
CA SER A 288 5.59 2.91 4.07
C SER A 288 6.89 2.28 3.57
N LEU A 289 8.03 2.90 3.89
CA LEU A 289 9.37 2.48 3.48
C LEU A 289 10.20 2.01 4.68
N ALA A 290 10.57 0.72 4.74
CA ALA A 290 11.43 0.18 5.80
C ALA A 290 12.86 0.76 5.78
N ASN A 291 13.19 1.58 4.77
CA ASN A 291 14.44 2.33 4.70
C ASN A 291 14.42 3.55 5.62
N ILE A 292 13.26 4.06 6.05
CA ILE A 292 13.22 5.16 7.01
C ILE A 292 13.62 4.62 8.39
N LYS A 293 14.55 5.31 9.05
CA LYS A 293 15.05 4.94 10.38
C LYS A 293 13.90 4.86 11.39
N MET A 294 13.94 3.83 12.23
CA MET A 294 12.88 3.49 13.20
C MET A 294 12.48 4.66 14.13
N GLU A 295 13.46 5.45 14.58
CA GLU A 295 13.24 6.65 15.42
C GLU A 295 12.31 7.70 14.78
N HIS A 296 12.26 7.72 13.45
CA HIS A 296 11.43 8.61 12.66
C HIS A 296 10.15 7.95 12.17
N HIS A 297 10.13 6.62 12.03
CA HIS A 297 8.92 5.87 11.73
C HIS A 297 7.90 5.88 12.88
N ASN A 298 8.36 5.81 14.13
CA ASN A 298 7.46 5.67 15.28
C ASN A 298 6.76 6.98 15.70
N LYS A 299 7.02 8.09 15.00
CA LYS A 299 6.35 9.36 15.27
C LYS A 299 5.27 9.59 14.22
N ALA A 300 4.01 9.48 14.64
CA ALA A 300 2.84 9.71 13.80
C ALA A 300 2.90 11.03 13.00
N SER A 301 3.43 12.10 13.61
CA SER A 301 3.58 13.42 12.99
C SER A 301 4.57 13.49 11.82
N ASN A 302 5.36 12.44 11.57
CA ASN A 302 6.32 12.42 10.48
C ASN A 302 5.71 11.96 9.15
N HIS A 303 4.42 11.60 9.12
CA HIS A 303 3.73 11.13 7.91
C HIS A 303 4.49 10.00 7.18
N GLY A 304 5.07 9.08 7.96
CA GLY A 304 5.86 7.96 7.43
C GLY A 304 5.04 6.87 6.75
N PHE A 305 3.71 6.92 6.86
CA PHE A 305 2.77 6.03 6.19
C PHE A 305 1.82 6.85 5.30
N LEU A 306 1.54 6.32 4.11
CA LEU A 306 0.56 6.87 3.18
C LEU A 306 -0.60 5.91 3.00
N LEU A 307 -1.81 6.44 2.89
CA LEU A 307 -2.97 5.67 2.49
C LEU A 307 -2.94 5.40 0.99
N ALA A 308 -2.79 4.12 0.64
CA ALA A 308 -2.67 3.66 -0.75
C ALA A 308 -3.98 3.10 -1.30
N ALA A 309 -4.83 2.47 -0.47
CA ALA A 309 -6.11 1.94 -0.94
C ALA A 309 -7.15 1.79 0.17
N LEU A 310 -8.39 1.58 -0.25
CA LEU A 310 -9.53 1.25 0.60
C LEU A 310 -10.07 -0.09 0.17
N LEU A 311 -9.71 -1.14 0.90
CA LEU A 311 -10.12 -2.49 0.59
C LEU A 311 -11.59 -2.68 0.98
N PRO A 312 -12.46 -3.06 0.03
CA PRO A 312 -13.90 -3.07 0.26
C PRO A 312 -14.30 -4.14 1.28
N VAL A 313 -15.22 -3.80 2.19
CA VAL A 313 -15.92 -4.76 3.05
C VAL A 313 -17.28 -5.02 2.44
N VAL A 314 -17.52 -6.26 2.01
CA VAL A 314 -18.76 -6.64 1.33
C VAL A 314 -19.42 -7.85 1.99
N GLU A 315 -20.72 -7.94 1.78
CA GLU A 315 -21.51 -9.12 2.15
C GLU A 315 -21.85 -9.91 0.88
N PHE A 316 -21.32 -11.12 0.79
CA PHE A 316 -21.65 -12.07 -0.26
C PHE A 316 -22.95 -12.80 0.04
N ILE A 317 -23.84 -12.87 -0.95
CA ILE A 317 -25.11 -13.58 -0.87
C ILE A 317 -24.85 -15.05 -1.21
N HIS A 318 -24.65 -15.88 -0.18
CA HIS A 318 -24.47 -17.32 -0.35
C HIS A 318 -25.11 -18.09 0.83
N PRO A 319 -25.79 -19.23 0.61
CA PRO A 319 -26.47 -19.97 1.67
C PRO A 319 -25.51 -20.49 2.75
N THR A 320 -24.28 -20.82 2.37
CA THR A 320 -23.23 -21.30 3.28
C THR A 320 -22.33 -20.15 3.76
N LYS A 321 -22.35 -19.85 5.07
CA LYS A 321 -21.51 -18.82 5.69
C LYS A 321 -20.01 -19.00 5.42
N ARG A 322 -19.53 -20.25 5.41
CA ARG A 322 -18.11 -20.55 5.09
C ARG A 322 -17.70 -20.04 3.71
N MET A 323 -18.59 -20.14 2.73
CA MET A 323 -18.29 -19.67 1.37
C MET A 323 -18.25 -18.15 1.33
N GLN A 324 -19.10 -17.46 2.10
CA GLN A 324 -19.03 -15.99 2.20
C GLN A 324 -17.67 -15.53 2.74
N THR A 325 -17.12 -16.21 3.75
CA THR A 325 -15.78 -15.92 4.27
C THR A 325 -14.71 -16.12 3.20
N ILE A 326 -14.70 -17.28 2.53
CA ILE A 326 -13.71 -17.57 1.47
C ILE A 326 -13.81 -16.55 0.32
N LEU A 327 -15.02 -16.17 -0.08
CA LEU A 327 -15.23 -15.17 -1.13
C LEU A 327 -14.72 -13.79 -0.72
N ASN A 328 -14.89 -13.41 0.55
CA ASN A 328 -14.30 -12.18 1.10
C ASN A 328 -12.77 -12.24 1.10
N ASP A 329 -12.17 -13.34 1.58
CA ASP A 329 -10.72 -13.51 1.57
C ASP A 329 -10.18 -13.42 0.12
N CYS A 330 -10.81 -14.12 -0.83
CA CYS A 330 -10.46 -14.05 -2.26
C CYS A 330 -10.62 -12.63 -2.84
N LEU A 331 -11.67 -11.90 -2.45
CA LEU A 331 -11.87 -10.52 -2.89
C LEU A 331 -10.74 -9.62 -2.40
N ILE A 332 -10.34 -9.75 -1.13
CA ILE A 332 -9.23 -8.98 -0.55
C ILE A 332 -7.93 -9.28 -1.29
N HIS A 333 -7.61 -10.55 -1.54
CA HIS A 333 -6.44 -10.92 -2.34
C HIS A 333 -6.50 -10.34 -3.75
N LYS A 334 -7.66 -10.35 -4.42
CA LYS A 334 -7.84 -9.73 -5.73
C LYS A 334 -7.63 -8.22 -5.69
N CYS A 335 -8.10 -7.54 -4.64
CA CYS A 335 -7.87 -6.11 -4.46
C CYS A 335 -6.39 -5.80 -4.24
N LEU A 336 -5.71 -6.56 -3.37
CA LEU A 336 -4.28 -6.42 -3.13
C LEU A 336 -3.47 -6.72 -4.40
N ASP A 337 -3.87 -7.69 -5.21
CA ASP A 337 -3.23 -8.00 -6.49
C ASP A 337 -3.26 -6.80 -7.43
N ILE A 338 -4.40 -6.11 -7.54
CA ILE A 338 -4.57 -4.90 -8.35
C ILE A 338 -3.73 -3.74 -7.80
N VAL A 339 -3.85 -3.45 -6.50
CA VAL A 339 -3.21 -2.29 -5.87
C VAL A 339 -1.68 -2.41 -5.86
N LEU A 340 -1.16 -3.63 -5.66
CA LEU A 340 0.28 -3.88 -5.53
C LEU A 340 0.95 -4.26 -6.85
N GLU A 341 0.21 -4.32 -7.97
CA GLU A 341 0.78 -4.66 -9.28
C GLU A 341 1.96 -3.75 -9.69
N PRO A 342 1.92 -2.42 -9.50
CA PRO A 342 3.06 -1.55 -9.78
C PRO A 342 4.32 -1.95 -8.99
N LEU A 343 4.17 -2.31 -7.71
CA LEU A 343 5.29 -2.77 -6.88
C LEU A 343 5.82 -4.13 -7.33
N LYS A 344 4.94 -5.05 -7.76
CA LYS A 344 5.37 -6.35 -8.32
C LYS A 344 6.22 -6.17 -9.57
N GLN A 345 5.87 -5.22 -10.42
CA GLN A 345 6.64 -4.87 -11.61
C GLN A 345 7.98 -4.26 -11.23
N ALA A 346 8.00 -3.29 -10.30
CA ALA A 346 9.23 -2.68 -9.80
C ALA A 346 10.17 -3.68 -9.10
N VAL A 347 9.66 -4.75 -8.47
CA VAL A 347 10.48 -5.86 -7.93
C VAL A 347 11.08 -6.73 -9.04
N ARG A 348 10.36 -6.94 -10.15
CA ARG A 348 10.82 -7.80 -11.24
C ARG A 348 11.84 -7.10 -12.12
N LEU A 349 11.56 -5.85 -12.47
CA LEU A 349 12.31 -5.10 -13.48
C LEU A 349 13.29 -4.10 -12.85
N GLY A 350 13.02 -3.66 -11.62
CA GLY A 350 13.65 -2.47 -11.05
C GLY A 350 12.97 -1.21 -11.56
N HIS A 351 12.96 -0.17 -10.73
CA HIS A 351 12.35 1.12 -11.03
C HIS A 351 13.31 2.26 -10.70
N MET A 352 13.41 3.27 -11.57
CA MET A 352 14.30 4.40 -11.34
C MET A 352 13.59 5.43 -10.46
N MET A 353 14.10 5.66 -9.25
CA MET A 353 13.54 6.61 -8.29
C MET A 353 14.57 7.66 -7.87
N LEU A 354 14.10 8.88 -7.62
CA LEU A 354 14.92 9.97 -7.10
C LEU A 354 14.90 9.97 -5.58
N ASP A 355 16.09 9.94 -4.99
CA ASP A 355 16.23 10.14 -3.54
C ASP A 355 15.97 11.61 -3.16
N PRO A 356 15.86 11.94 -1.86
CA PRO A 356 15.58 13.30 -1.42
C PRO A 356 16.68 14.32 -1.74
N ILE A 357 17.83 13.88 -2.26
CA ILE A 357 18.99 14.71 -2.60
C ILE A 357 19.23 14.64 -4.12
N SER A 358 18.16 14.43 -4.91
CA SER A 358 18.19 14.46 -6.38
C SER A 358 19.00 13.34 -7.05
N ASN A 359 19.37 12.26 -6.35
CA ASN A 359 20.12 11.18 -6.99
C ASN A 359 19.16 10.14 -7.57
N LEU A 360 19.29 9.88 -8.87
CA LEU A 360 18.55 8.83 -9.56
C LEU A 360 19.16 7.47 -9.25
N ARG A 361 18.35 6.58 -8.67
CA ARG A 361 18.76 5.26 -8.20
C ARG A 361 17.85 4.19 -8.79
N LEU A 362 18.46 3.06 -9.19
CA LEU A 362 17.71 1.87 -9.57
C LEU A 362 17.26 1.14 -8.29
N CYS A 363 15.96 1.18 -8.03
CA CYS A 363 15.34 0.68 -6.81
C CYS A 363 14.44 -0.53 -7.09
N TYR A 364 14.54 -1.53 -6.23
CA TYR A 364 13.64 -2.69 -6.21
C TYR A 364 12.76 -2.59 -4.97
N THR A 365 11.44 -2.76 -5.11
CA THR A 365 10.47 -2.45 -4.05
C THR A 365 9.76 -3.67 -3.46
N PRO A 366 10.47 -4.65 -2.86
CA PRO A 366 9.81 -5.83 -2.31
C PRO A 366 9.01 -5.47 -1.08
N ILE A 367 7.87 -6.15 -0.92
CA ILE A 367 7.11 -6.10 0.33
C ILE A 367 7.93 -6.85 1.38
N ALA A 368 8.36 -6.14 2.41
CA ALA A 368 9.18 -6.68 3.49
C ALA A 368 8.36 -7.06 4.72
N ALA A 369 7.23 -6.38 4.95
CA ALA A 369 6.35 -6.65 6.07
C ALA A 369 4.92 -6.23 5.75
N TYR A 370 3.96 -6.91 6.38
CA TYR A 370 2.55 -6.51 6.42
C TYR A 370 2.09 -6.53 7.90
N ILE A 371 1.88 -5.34 8.46
CA ILE A 371 1.42 -5.12 9.82
C ILE A 371 -0.11 -5.27 9.83
N VAL A 372 -0.59 -6.26 10.56
CA VAL A 372 -2.01 -6.58 10.71
C VAL A 372 -2.24 -7.18 12.09
N ASP A 373 -3.45 -7.05 12.61
CA ASP A 373 -3.89 -7.78 13.79
C ASP A 373 -4.23 -9.25 13.44
N THR A 374 -4.64 -10.02 14.44
CA THR A 374 -4.78 -11.48 14.28
C THR A 374 -5.88 -11.90 13.29
N PRO A 375 -7.10 -11.33 13.32
CA PRO A 375 -8.14 -11.70 12.37
C PRO A 375 -7.74 -11.36 10.92
N GLU A 376 -7.09 -10.23 10.69
CA GLU A 376 -6.63 -9.78 9.39
C GLU A 376 -5.47 -10.66 8.90
N ALA A 377 -4.54 -11.05 9.78
CA ALA A 377 -3.49 -12.00 9.46
C ALA A 377 -4.04 -13.36 9.02
N LEU A 378 -5.12 -13.83 9.66
CA LEU A 378 -5.78 -15.08 9.29
C LEU A 378 -6.50 -14.97 7.94
N MET A 379 -7.16 -13.85 7.67
CA MET A 379 -7.77 -13.54 6.38
C MET A 379 -6.71 -13.54 5.26
N LEU A 380 -5.58 -12.86 5.46
CA LEU A 380 -4.48 -12.80 4.48
C LEU A 380 -3.79 -14.15 4.27
N ALA A 381 -3.70 -14.98 5.31
CA ALA A 381 -3.17 -16.34 5.20
C ALA A 381 -4.22 -17.33 4.64
N CYS A 382 -5.47 -16.90 4.44
CA CYS A 382 -6.60 -17.76 4.06
C CYS A 382 -6.82 -18.95 5.02
N VAL A 383 -6.55 -18.77 6.32
CA VAL A 383 -6.66 -19.81 7.34
C VAL A 383 -7.83 -19.54 8.28
N ARG A 384 -8.44 -20.61 8.81
CA ARG A 384 -9.56 -20.50 9.74
C ARG A 384 -9.14 -19.88 11.07
N GLY A 385 -10.10 -19.21 11.71
CA GLY A 385 -10.01 -18.84 13.11
C GLY A 385 -9.59 -20.01 14.00
N LEU A 386 -8.85 -19.70 15.08
CA LEU A 386 -8.31 -20.68 16.03
C LEU A 386 -7.18 -21.56 15.45
N THR A 387 -6.44 -21.06 14.47
CA THR A 387 -5.20 -21.66 13.97
C THR A 387 -4.12 -20.59 13.83
N SER A 388 -2.86 -21.00 13.74
CA SER A 388 -1.75 -20.06 13.48
C SER A 388 -1.77 -19.64 12.01
N CYS A 389 -1.55 -18.35 11.73
CA CYS A 389 -1.35 -17.83 10.37
C CYS A 389 0.06 -18.10 9.81
N LEU A 390 0.98 -18.63 10.63
CA LEU A 390 2.38 -18.87 10.25
C LEU A 390 2.75 -20.37 10.28
N THR A 391 2.04 -21.17 11.06
CA THR A 391 2.38 -22.58 11.32
C THR A 391 1.17 -23.49 11.23
N LEU A 392 1.40 -24.80 11.16
CA LEU A 392 0.34 -25.81 11.19
C LEU A 392 -0.32 -25.97 12.58
N ALA A 393 0.05 -25.14 13.57
CA ALA A 393 -0.51 -25.17 14.91
C ALA A 393 -2.00 -24.79 14.91
N THR A 394 -2.80 -25.54 15.66
CA THR A 394 -4.20 -25.20 15.95
C THR A 394 -4.36 -24.72 17.38
N PHE A 395 -5.51 -24.19 17.77
CA PHE A 395 -5.77 -23.76 19.15
C PHE A 395 -5.54 -24.84 20.21
N LYS A 396 -5.62 -26.13 19.83
CA LYS A 396 -5.32 -27.25 20.73
C LYS A 396 -3.83 -27.39 21.04
N ASN A 397 -3.00 -26.82 20.19
CA ASN A 397 -1.54 -26.85 20.25
C ASN A 397 -0.97 -25.56 20.88
N PHE A 398 -1.79 -24.53 21.07
CA PHE A 398 -1.33 -23.28 21.66
C PHE A 398 -0.99 -23.51 23.15
N GLY A 399 0.22 -23.10 23.54
CA GLY A 399 0.78 -23.37 24.86
C GLY A 399 1.56 -24.68 24.97
N ASP A 400 1.62 -25.49 23.90
CA ASP A 400 2.54 -26.62 23.87
C ASP A 400 3.99 -26.15 23.60
N PRO A 401 5.01 -26.86 24.12
CA PRO A 401 6.41 -26.46 23.96
C PRO A 401 6.99 -26.79 22.58
N PHE A 402 6.19 -27.33 21.66
CA PHE A 402 6.67 -27.83 20.38
C PHE A 402 6.56 -26.76 19.30
N ARG A 403 7.63 -26.58 18.52
CA ARG A 403 7.58 -25.74 17.32
C ARG A 403 6.87 -26.52 16.20
N HIS A 404 5.66 -26.09 15.87
CA HIS A 404 4.91 -26.64 14.76
C HIS A 404 5.53 -26.21 13.41
N PRO A 405 5.46 -27.04 12.37
CA PRO A 405 5.99 -26.69 11.04
C PRO A 405 5.35 -25.43 10.47
N ALA A 406 6.08 -24.69 9.63
CA ALA A 406 5.52 -23.58 8.85
C ALA A 406 4.42 -24.09 7.90
N GLN A 407 3.45 -23.21 7.58
CA GLN A 407 2.36 -23.50 6.64
C GLN A 407 2.83 -23.63 5.18
#